data_AF-A0A7S4PC41-F1
#
_entry.id   AF-A0A7S4PC41-F1
#
_cell.length_a   1.000
_cell.length_b   1.000
_cell.length_c   1.000
_cell.angle_alpha   90.00
_cell.angle_beta   90.00
_cell.angle_gamma   90.00
#
_symmetry.space_group_name_H-M   'P 1'
#
loop_
_entity.id
_entity.type
_entity.pdbx_description
1 polymer ?
#
loop_
_entity_poly.entity_id
_entity_poly.type
_entity_poly.pdbx_seq_one_letter_code
_entity_poly.pdbx_strand_id
1 'polypeptide(L)'
;MTPQQLEYMFSGFCAVSGSPVRPNDYNRYLLNLGTVLGGSRIGYMHYCCWPCVCDTQDFIRVDTKNVITKEGIRQYHFAVIGNPCDHPEKLNEPFVQPFGYRETTLSFEAREVRCQDGKLIGATLSDHGYPIISMFFNLSEQNPTGMGQEHNASGTHALARTVQSQSRTDVPQPGRILQVSGVHVQDEYEWKDYCSQRAAAGFNSGMGEIFRKVAAISPIRAQQKQVNEISSLIR
;
A
#
# COMPACT_ATOMS: atom_id res chain seq x y z
N MET A 1 -6.12 3.27 23.01
CA MET A 1 -4.83 2.77 22.50
C MET A 1 -3.87 3.96 22.41
N THR A 2 -2.58 3.80 22.75
CA THR A 2 -1.58 4.87 22.50
C THR A 2 -1.16 4.87 21.02
N PRO A 3 -0.55 5.94 20.49
CA PRO A 3 0.01 5.97 19.14
C PRO A 3 0.97 4.81 18.85
N GLN A 4 1.87 4.51 19.79
CA GLN A 4 2.88 3.45 19.64
C GLN A 4 2.22 2.06 19.63
N GLN A 5 1.19 1.86 20.46
CA GLN A 5 0.41 0.62 20.43
C GLN A 5 -0.31 0.45 19.09
N LEU A 6 -0.88 1.53 18.54
CA LEU A 6 -1.53 1.50 17.23
C LEU A 6 -0.53 1.12 16.13
N GLU A 7 0.59 1.83 16.04
CA GLU A 7 1.65 1.56 15.06
C GLU A 7 2.19 0.13 15.21
N TYR A 8 2.41 -0.35 16.43
CA TYR A 8 2.82 -1.73 16.70
C TYR A 8 1.79 -2.76 16.20
N MET A 9 0.50 -2.55 16.46
CA MET A 9 -0.54 -3.46 15.98
C MET A 9 -0.60 -3.51 14.45
N PHE A 10 -0.45 -2.36 13.78
CA PHE A 10 -0.42 -2.30 12.31
C PHE A 10 0.84 -2.91 11.69
N SER A 11 1.93 -3.02 12.44
CA SER A 11 3.13 -3.71 11.97
C SER A 11 3.00 -5.24 11.98
N GLY A 12 1.97 -5.77 12.65
CA GLY A 12 1.79 -7.19 12.94
C GLY A 12 1.16 -8.03 11.83
N PHE A 13 0.88 -7.47 10.65
CA PHE A 13 0.30 -8.23 9.53
C PHE A 13 0.76 -7.74 8.16
N CYS A 14 0.73 -8.65 7.18
CA CYS A 14 1.03 -8.38 5.79
C CYS A 14 -0.07 -7.53 5.14
N ALA A 15 0.28 -6.42 4.50
CA ALA A 15 -0.72 -5.54 3.86
C ALA A 15 -1.44 -6.17 2.65
N VAL A 16 -0.86 -7.20 2.01
CA VAL A 16 -1.46 -7.89 0.85
C VAL A 16 -2.30 -9.09 1.29
N SER A 17 -1.72 -9.99 2.09
CA SER A 17 -2.38 -11.25 2.45
C SER A 17 -3.18 -11.20 3.75
N GLY A 18 -3.01 -10.17 4.57
CA GLY A 18 -3.52 -10.12 5.95
C GLY A 18 -2.86 -11.12 6.90
N SER A 19 -1.87 -11.90 6.45
CA SER A 19 -1.22 -12.91 7.26
C SER A 19 -0.44 -12.26 8.43
N PRO A 20 -0.55 -12.77 9.66
CA PRO A 20 0.23 -12.28 10.78
C PRO A 20 1.73 -12.36 10.51
N VAL A 21 2.45 -11.32 10.91
CA VAL A 21 3.91 -11.27 10.87
C VAL A 21 4.46 -10.83 12.21
N ARG A 22 5.70 -11.22 12.52
CA ARG A 22 6.45 -10.64 13.62
C ARG A 22 7.28 -9.47 13.08
N PRO A 23 6.98 -8.21 13.44
CA PRO A 23 7.67 -7.04 12.89
C PRO A 23 9.18 -7.14 13.10
N ASN A 24 9.96 -6.98 12.03
CA ASN A 24 11.43 -6.95 12.09
C ASN A 24 12.00 -6.27 10.82
N ASP A 25 13.30 -6.02 10.80
CA ASP A 25 13.94 -5.30 9.70
C ASP A 25 13.85 -6.04 8.35
N TYR A 26 13.83 -7.37 8.36
CA TYR A 26 13.71 -8.18 7.13
C TYR A 26 12.31 -8.19 6.54
N ASN A 27 11.27 -7.79 7.27
CA ASN A 27 9.93 -7.70 6.69
C ASN A 27 9.45 -6.26 6.47
N ARG A 28 10.29 -5.25 6.71
CA ARG A 28 10.02 -3.86 6.31
C ARG A 28 10.41 -3.67 4.85
N TYR A 29 9.43 -3.38 4.01
CA TYR A 29 9.66 -3.07 2.60
C TYR A 29 9.41 -1.59 2.37
N LEU A 30 10.45 -0.89 1.92
CA LEU A 30 10.41 0.49 1.45
C LEU A 30 9.70 0.53 0.09
N LEU A 31 8.73 1.44 -0.01
CA LEU A 31 7.82 1.56 -1.14
C LEU A 31 7.65 3.03 -1.51
N ASN A 32 7.48 3.29 -2.81
CA ASN A 32 7.00 4.55 -3.33
C ASN A 32 5.62 4.32 -3.97
N LEU A 33 4.55 4.71 -3.27
CA LEU A 33 3.17 4.45 -3.70
C LEU A 33 2.45 5.73 -4.12
N GLY A 34 1.62 5.64 -5.16
CA GLY A 34 0.74 6.74 -5.54
C GLY A 34 -0.25 7.09 -4.43
N THR A 35 -0.59 8.37 -4.27
CA THR A 35 -1.61 8.80 -3.30
C THR A 35 -2.99 8.94 -3.96
N VAL A 36 -4.07 8.88 -3.18
CA VAL A 36 -5.44 9.06 -3.70
C VAL A 36 -5.66 10.44 -4.32
N LEU A 37 -4.96 11.47 -3.81
CA LEU A 37 -5.02 12.86 -4.29
C LEU A 37 -4.00 13.17 -5.40
N GLY A 38 -3.28 12.16 -5.89
CA GLY A 38 -2.21 12.31 -6.88
C GLY A 38 -0.83 12.50 -6.27
N GLY A 39 0.20 12.39 -7.09
CA GLY A 39 1.59 12.30 -6.62
C GLY A 39 1.88 10.93 -5.96
N SER A 40 3.01 10.83 -5.27
CA SER A 40 3.42 9.61 -4.59
C SER A 40 4.01 9.90 -3.21
N ARG A 41 4.03 8.88 -2.34
CA ARG A 41 4.60 8.92 -1.00
C ARG A 41 5.57 7.78 -0.81
N ILE A 42 6.71 8.11 -0.21
CA ILE A 42 7.71 7.14 0.23
C ILE A 42 7.43 6.76 1.69
N GLY A 43 7.44 5.47 1.98
CA GLY A 43 7.23 4.91 3.31
C GLY A 43 7.52 3.42 3.30
N TYR A 44 7.11 2.70 4.33
CA TYR A 44 7.27 1.25 4.36
C TYR A 44 6.01 0.55 4.87
N MET A 45 5.91 -0.74 4.54
CA MET A 45 4.93 -1.66 5.10
C MET A 45 5.60 -2.98 5.47
N HIS A 46 4.86 -3.83 6.21
CA HIS A 46 5.32 -5.15 6.56
C HIS A 46 4.75 -6.22 5.61
N TYR A 47 5.58 -7.16 5.15
CA TYR A 47 5.14 -8.29 4.30
C TYR A 47 5.59 -9.65 4.83
N CYS A 48 4.76 -10.66 4.63
CA CYS A 48 5.09 -12.03 5.02
C CYS A 48 6.07 -12.73 4.08
N CYS A 49 6.15 -12.27 2.82
CA CYS A 49 7.02 -12.84 1.79
C CYS A 49 7.26 -11.82 0.66
N TRP A 50 8.34 -12.02 -0.08
CA TRP A 50 8.72 -11.11 -1.16
C TRP A 50 7.66 -10.93 -2.26
N PRO A 51 6.84 -11.92 -2.67
CA PRO A 51 5.89 -11.70 -3.74
C PRO A 51 4.87 -10.60 -3.45
N CYS A 52 4.59 -10.34 -2.16
CA CYS A 52 3.66 -9.28 -1.74
C CYS A 52 4.14 -7.88 -2.15
N VAL A 53 5.45 -7.66 -2.28
CA VAL A 53 5.99 -6.37 -2.78
C VAL A 53 5.51 -6.11 -4.21
N CYS A 54 5.50 -7.15 -5.05
CA CYS A 54 5.09 -7.06 -6.44
C CYS A 54 3.58 -6.91 -6.63
N ASP A 55 2.79 -7.35 -5.64
CA ASP A 55 1.34 -7.29 -5.70
C ASP A 55 0.78 -5.91 -5.26
N THR A 56 1.66 -4.99 -4.81
CA THR A 56 1.28 -3.73 -4.18
C THR A 56 1.04 -2.58 -5.17
N GLN A 57 1.97 -2.36 -6.11
CA GLN A 57 2.06 -1.12 -6.88
C GLN A 57 0.82 -0.79 -7.72
N ASP A 58 0.16 -1.80 -8.28
CA ASP A 58 -0.91 -1.57 -9.26
C ASP A 58 -2.17 -0.99 -8.63
N PHE A 59 -2.53 -1.48 -7.44
CA PHE A 59 -3.86 -1.23 -6.85
C PHE A 59 -3.82 -0.50 -5.51
N ILE A 60 -2.72 -0.59 -4.76
CA ILE A 60 -2.62 0.09 -3.47
C ILE A 60 -2.32 1.57 -3.71
N ARG A 61 -3.05 2.42 -3.01
CA ARG A 61 -2.76 3.86 -2.89
C ARG A 61 -2.56 4.23 -1.43
N VAL A 62 -1.95 5.39 -1.20
CA VAL A 62 -1.84 5.98 0.12
C VAL A 62 -2.94 7.02 0.31
N ASP A 63 -3.64 6.92 1.43
CA ASP A 63 -4.60 7.90 1.91
C ASP A 63 -4.33 8.25 3.39
N THR A 64 -5.06 9.21 3.95
CA THR A 64 -4.99 9.60 5.35
C THR A 64 -6.20 9.10 6.14
N LYS A 65 -6.02 9.00 7.46
CA LYS A 65 -7.14 8.96 8.41
C LYS A 65 -6.73 9.57 9.74
N ASN A 66 -7.61 10.39 10.31
CA ASN A 66 -7.51 10.83 11.70
C ASN A 66 -7.93 9.71 12.66
N VAL A 67 -7.06 9.38 13.61
CA VAL A 67 -7.30 8.36 14.64
C VAL A 67 -7.28 9.01 16.02
N ILE A 68 -8.33 8.74 16.79
CA ILE A 68 -8.42 9.15 18.20
C ILE A 68 -7.57 8.20 19.03
N THR A 69 -6.50 8.71 19.61
CA THR A 69 -5.62 7.96 20.53
C THR A 69 -5.80 8.47 21.96
N LYS A 70 -5.19 7.77 22.93
CA LYS A 70 -5.13 8.25 24.32
C LYS A 70 -4.41 9.59 24.47
N GLU A 71 -3.57 9.97 23.51
CA GLU A 71 -2.77 11.21 23.50
C GLU A 71 -3.41 12.33 22.67
N GLY A 72 -4.61 12.08 22.12
CA GLY A 72 -5.31 13.01 21.24
C GLY A 72 -5.52 12.47 19.83
N ILE A 73 -6.04 13.33 18.96
CA ILE A 73 -6.26 13.01 17.55
C ILE A 73 -4.92 13.12 16.81
N ARG A 74 -4.55 12.08 16.08
CA ARG A 74 -3.37 12.09 15.19
C ARG A 74 -3.76 11.60 13.81
N GLN A 75 -3.26 12.26 12.78
CA GLN A 75 -3.42 11.81 11.41
C GLN A 75 -2.32 10.80 11.06
N TYR A 76 -2.71 9.72 10.38
CA TYR A 76 -1.81 8.69 9.89
C TYR A 76 -2.02 8.47 8.40
N HIS A 77 -1.02 7.84 7.77
CA HIS A 77 -1.10 7.38 6.39
C HIS A 77 -1.45 5.89 6.36
N PHE A 78 -2.35 5.52 5.47
CA PHE A 78 -2.85 4.16 5.32
C PHE A 78 -2.75 3.71 3.87
N ALA A 79 -2.40 2.44 3.69
CA ALA A 79 -2.58 1.75 2.43
C ALA A 79 -4.07 1.44 2.25
N VAL A 80 -4.60 1.82 1.09
CA VAL A 80 -6.00 1.66 0.73
C VAL A 80 -6.13 0.98 -0.63
N ILE A 81 -7.26 0.30 -0.83
CA ILE A 81 -7.66 -0.26 -2.13
C ILE A 81 -9.01 0.33 -2.54
N GLY A 82 -9.37 0.12 -3.79
CA GLY A 82 -10.72 0.39 -4.28
C GLY A 82 -11.77 -0.43 -3.52
N ASN A 83 -13.00 0.05 -3.44
CA ASN A 83 -14.07 -0.68 -2.78
C ASN A 83 -14.58 -1.81 -3.69
N PRO A 84 -14.33 -3.09 -3.37
CA PRO A 84 -14.81 -4.19 -4.21
C PRO A 84 -16.34 -4.27 -4.21
N CYS A 85 -17.01 -3.62 -3.26
CA CYS A 85 -18.46 -3.58 -3.18
C CYS A 85 -19.13 -2.53 -4.08
N ASP A 86 -18.37 -1.79 -4.89
CA ASP A 86 -18.93 -0.99 -5.97
C ASP A 86 -19.39 -1.88 -7.15
N HIS A 87 -18.80 -3.08 -7.27
CA HIS A 87 -19.13 -4.10 -8.27
C HIS A 87 -19.19 -5.49 -7.61
N PRO A 88 -20.11 -5.72 -6.65
CA PRO A 88 -20.15 -6.95 -5.84
C PRO A 88 -20.46 -8.20 -6.68
N GLU A 89 -21.05 -8.05 -7.86
CA GLU A 89 -21.27 -9.13 -8.83
C GLU A 89 -19.98 -9.83 -9.23
N LYS A 90 -18.86 -9.08 -9.33
CA LYS A 90 -17.55 -9.63 -9.69
C LYS A 90 -16.99 -10.60 -8.65
N LEU A 91 -17.52 -10.59 -7.42
CA LEU A 91 -17.09 -11.54 -6.39
C LEU A 91 -17.53 -12.98 -6.71
N ASN A 92 -18.58 -13.15 -7.51
CA ASN A 92 -19.13 -14.45 -7.86
C ASN A 92 -18.77 -14.89 -9.29
N GLU A 93 -18.00 -14.09 -10.03
CA GLU A 93 -17.51 -14.48 -11.35
C GLU A 93 -16.53 -15.66 -11.23
N PRO A 94 -16.74 -16.76 -11.99
CA PRO A 94 -15.86 -17.90 -11.92
C PRO A 94 -14.51 -17.58 -12.55
N PHE A 95 -13.44 -18.09 -11.95
CA PHE A 95 -12.11 -18.10 -12.53
C PHE A 95 -11.37 -19.40 -12.21
N VAL A 96 -10.40 -19.75 -13.05
CA VAL A 96 -9.54 -20.92 -12.81
C VAL A 96 -8.36 -20.49 -11.96
N GLN A 97 -8.18 -21.12 -10.81
CA GLN A 97 -7.00 -20.90 -9.99
C GLN A 97 -5.75 -21.47 -10.69
N PRO A 98 -4.64 -20.74 -10.72
CA PRO A 98 -3.39 -21.20 -11.30
C PRO A 98 -2.76 -22.34 -10.49
N PHE A 99 -3.14 -22.50 -9.22
CA PHE A 99 -2.79 -23.67 -8.42
C PHE A 99 -3.95 -24.64 -8.40
N GLY A 100 -3.69 -25.89 -8.76
CA GLY A 100 -4.70 -26.95 -8.74
C GLY A 100 -5.68 -26.91 -9.92
N TYR A 101 -5.67 -25.86 -10.75
CA TYR A 101 -6.48 -25.75 -11.96
C TYR A 101 -7.98 -26.00 -11.71
N ARG A 102 -8.48 -25.49 -10.58
CA ARG A 102 -9.88 -25.60 -10.20
C ARG A 102 -10.61 -24.31 -10.51
N GLU A 103 -11.84 -24.44 -10.98
CA GLU A 103 -12.75 -23.31 -11.07
C GLU A 103 -13.23 -22.93 -9.66
N THR A 104 -13.19 -21.63 -9.34
CA THR A 104 -13.59 -21.05 -8.06
C THR A 104 -14.14 -19.63 -8.26
N THR A 105 -14.48 -18.95 -7.18
CA THR A 105 -14.91 -17.54 -7.16
C THR A 105 -14.21 -16.76 -6.04
N LEU A 106 -14.21 -15.43 -6.11
CA LEU A 106 -13.64 -14.62 -5.01
C LEU A 106 -14.45 -14.74 -3.73
N SER A 107 -15.76 -14.90 -3.82
CA SER A 107 -16.62 -15.11 -2.65
C SER A 107 -16.31 -16.43 -1.93
N PHE A 108 -15.80 -17.44 -2.64
CA PHE A 108 -15.33 -18.69 -2.05
C PHE A 108 -13.92 -18.56 -1.45
N GLU A 109 -12.96 -18.00 -2.18
CA GLU A 109 -11.55 -17.90 -1.77
C GLU A 109 -11.30 -16.82 -0.72
N ALA A 110 -12.00 -15.69 -0.82
CA ALA A 110 -11.86 -14.52 0.04
C ALA A 110 -13.14 -14.29 0.84
N ARG A 111 -13.49 -15.25 1.71
CA ARG A 111 -14.76 -15.25 2.48
C ARG A 111 -15.02 -14.01 3.33
N GLU A 112 -13.98 -13.24 3.66
CA GLU A 112 -14.13 -11.98 4.40
C GLU A 112 -14.49 -10.80 3.49
N VAL A 113 -14.37 -10.93 2.16
CA VAL A 113 -14.80 -9.91 1.20
C VAL A 113 -16.31 -10.02 1.01
N ARG A 114 -17.05 -9.48 1.97
CA ARG A 114 -18.52 -9.48 2.00
C ARG A 114 -19.05 -8.06 1.88
N CYS A 115 -20.08 -7.91 1.06
CA CYS A 115 -20.69 -6.63 0.78
C CYS A 115 -22.07 -6.51 1.43
N GLN A 116 -22.35 -5.34 2.01
CA GLN A 116 -23.68 -4.95 2.47
C GLN A 116 -23.88 -3.47 2.14
N ASP A 117 -24.99 -3.14 1.47
CA ASP A 117 -25.36 -1.76 1.09
C ASP A 117 -24.23 -1.02 0.35
N GLY A 118 -23.57 -1.70 -0.59
CA GLY A 118 -22.44 -1.15 -1.38
C GLY A 118 -21.13 -0.98 -0.60
N LYS A 119 -21.04 -1.47 0.64
CA LYS A 119 -19.86 -1.34 1.50
C LYS A 119 -19.26 -2.69 1.87
N LEU A 120 -17.93 -2.72 1.96
CA LEU A 120 -17.20 -3.86 2.51
C LEU A 120 -17.45 -3.96 4.02
N ILE A 121 -18.07 -5.05 4.46
CA ILE A 121 -18.47 -5.26 5.86
C ILE A 121 -17.24 -5.24 6.76
N GLY A 122 -17.30 -4.45 7.83
CA GLY A 122 -16.20 -4.33 8.81
C GLY A 122 -15.01 -3.49 8.34
N ALA A 123 -15.02 -2.99 7.10
CA ALA A 123 -13.95 -2.14 6.60
C ALA A 123 -13.95 -0.79 7.32
N THR A 124 -12.77 -0.39 7.81
CA THR A 124 -12.53 1.00 8.20
C THR A 124 -12.15 1.78 6.95
N LEU A 125 -12.85 2.88 6.68
CA LEU A 125 -12.60 3.71 5.51
C LEU A 125 -11.64 4.86 5.84
N SER A 126 -10.79 5.22 4.88
CA SER A 126 -9.93 6.40 4.92
C SER A 126 -10.72 7.71 4.79
N ASP A 127 -10.04 8.86 4.89
CA ASP A 127 -10.67 10.19 4.81
C ASP A 127 -11.37 10.42 3.46
N HIS A 128 -10.91 9.78 2.36
CA HIS A 128 -11.56 9.83 1.05
C HIS A 128 -12.47 8.62 0.75
N GLY A 129 -12.79 7.81 1.76
CA GLY A 129 -13.80 6.75 1.65
C GLY A 129 -13.31 5.40 1.10
N TYR A 130 -11.99 5.16 1.08
CA TYR A 130 -11.43 3.90 0.59
C TYR A 130 -11.17 2.89 1.73
N PRO A 131 -11.44 1.59 1.55
CA PRO A 131 -11.08 0.56 2.54
C PRO A 131 -9.59 0.58 2.88
N ILE A 132 -9.30 0.73 4.18
CA ILE A 132 -7.94 0.64 4.74
C ILE A 132 -7.56 -0.83 4.87
N ILE A 133 -6.42 -1.20 4.30
CA ILE A 133 -5.86 -2.56 4.37
C ILE A 133 -4.62 -2.66 5.26
N SER A 134 -3.89 -1.56 5.49
CA SER A 134 -2.76 -1.51 6.43
C SER A 134 -2.33 -0.05 6.68
N MET A 135 -1.43 0.17 7.64
CA MET A 135 -0.77 1.47 7.83
C MET A 135 0.41 1.60 6.87
N PHE A 136 0.60 2.79 6.31
CA PHE A 136 1.76 3.14 5.51
C PHE A 136 2.73 3.96 6.37
N PHE A 137 3.79 3.32 6.86
CA PHE A 137 4.67 3.88 7.88
C PHE A 137 5.65 4.90 7.29
N ASN A 138 5.99 5.92 8.09
CA ASN A 138 6.96 6.93 7.71
C ASN A 138 8.39 6.45 7.97
N LEU A 139 9.34 6.86 7.14
CA LEU A 139 10.77 6.54 7.30
C LEU A 139 11.48 7.29 8.43
N SER A 140 10.83 8.30 9.01
CA SER A 140 11.34 9.00 10.19
C SER A 140 10.52 8.59 11.41
N GLU A 141 11.18 8.09 12.45
CA GLU A 141 10.65 8.09 13.80
C GLU A 141 10.58 9.54 14.30
N GLN A 142 9.59 10.30 13.84
CA GLN A 142 9.27 11.56 14.52
C GLN A 142 8.59 11.17 15.84
N ASN A 143 9.35 11.27 16.93
CA ASN A 143 8.84 11.24 18.30
C ASN A 143 7.54 12.08 18.38
N PRO A 144 6.44 11.56 18.95
CA PRO A 144 5.12 12.20 18.91
C PRO A 144 5.00 13.47 19.80
N THR A 145 6.10 14.07 20.23
CA THR A 145 6.11 15.30 21.03
C THR A 145 6.61 16.46 20.16
N GLY A 146 5.70 17.13 19.45
CA GLY A 146 6.04 18.37 18.76
C GLY A 146 5.04 18.78 17.71
N MET A 147 4.37 19.89 17.96
CA MET A 147 3.55 20.62 17.00
C MET A 147 4.32 20.88 15.70
N GLY A 148 3.58 20.94 14.59
CA GLY A 148 4.08 21.05 13.23
C GLY A 148 5.32 21.91 13.06
N GLN A 149 6.36 21.30 12.50
CA GLN A 149 7.31 22.01 11.68
C GLN A 149 7.23 21.43 10.28
N GLU A 150 6.53 22.18 9.41
CA GLU A 150 6.66 22.10 7.97
C GLU A 150 8.13 22.33 7.62
N HIS A 151 8.88 21.25 7.44
CA HIS A 151 10.10 21.34 6.66
C HIS A 151 9.68 21.52 5.20
N ASN A 152 9.78 22.76 4.73
CA ASN A 152 9.72 23.14 3.32
C ASN A 152 10.72 22.30 2.51
N ALA A 153 10.28 21.14 2.04
CA ALA A 153 10.95 20.39 0.98
C ALA A 153 10.52 20.98 -0.37
N SER A 154 10.91 22.23 -0.61
CA SER A 154 11.04 22.76 -1.96
C SER A 154 12.27 22.10 -2.58
N GLY A 155 12.06 20.93 -3.19
CA GLY A 155 13.12 20.12 -3.78
C GLY A 155 12.55 19.22 -4.86
N THR A 156 12.73 19.66 -6.10
CA THR A 156 12.60 18.90 -7.34
C THR A 156 12.97 17.42 -7.20
N HIS A 157 12.09 16.53 -7.69
CA HIS A 157 12.34 15.14 -8.11
C HIS A 157 13.79 14.63 -7.90
N ALA A 158 14.14 13.99 -6.76
CA ALA A 158 15.32 13.08 -6.66
C ALA A 158 15.60 12.49 -5.25
N LEU A 159 14.60 12.14 -4.43
CA LEU A 159 14.89 11.54 -3.10
C LEU A 159 14.24 10.17 -2.81
N ALA A 160 13.92 9.41 -3.86
CA ALA A 160 13.97 7.94 -3.80
C ALA A 160 15.30 7.37 -4.32
N ARG A 161 16.15 8.20 -4.96
CA ARG A 161 17.45 7.77 -5.50
C ARG A 161 18.66 8.10 -4.63
N THR A 162 18.55 8.90 -3.56
CA THR A 162 19.74 9.52 -2.94
C THR A 162 19.90 9.27 -1.45
N VAL A 163 19.71 8.03 -0.98
CA VAL A 163 20.22 7.66 0.36
C VAL A 163 21.40 6.71 0.30
N GLN A 164 21.65 6.01 -0.82
CA GLN A 164 22.86 5.18 -0.96
C GLN A 164 23.21 4.78 -2.41
N SER A 165 22.87 5.59 -3.41
CA SER A 165 23.24 5.30 -4.81
C SER A 165 24.66 5.77 -5.18
N GLN A 166 25.42 6.36 -4.25
CA GLN A 166 26.78 6.86 -4.58
C GLN A 166 27.83 5.74 -4.68
N SER A 167 27.46 4.48 -4.47
CA SER A 167 28.34 3.32 -4.70
C SER A 167 27.54 2.07 -5.06
N ARG A 168 26.70 2.14 -6.10
CA ARG A 168 25.98 0.96 -6.60
C ARG A 168 26.50 0.62 -7.98
N THR A 169 27.14 -0.54 -8.08
CA THR A 169 26.96 -1.40 -9.24
C THR A 169 25.44 -1.59 -9.40
N ASP A 170 24.88 -1.19 -10.54
CA ASP A 170 23.43 -0.99 -10.81
C ASP A 170 22.57 -2.28 -10.78
N VAL A 171 23.04 -3.34 -10.13
CA VAL A 171 22.39 -4.65 -10.08
C VAL A 171 21.52 -4.77 -8.82
N PRO A 172 20.21 -5.05 -8.98
CA PRO A 172 19.32 -5.41 -7.87
C PRO A 172 19.85 -6.61 -7.08
N GLN A 173 19.75 -6.52 -5.75
CA GLN A 173 20.10 -7.58 -4.80
C GLN A 173 18.90 -7.81 -3.88
N PRO A 174 17.96 -8.69 -4.27
CA PRO A 174 16.81 -9.05 -3.43
C PRO A 174 17.25 -9.47 -2.02
N GLY A 175 16.55 -8.97 -0.99
CA GLY A 175 16.90 -9.25 0.41
C GLY A 175 17.94 -8.32 1.03
N ARG A 176 18.56 -7.43 0.25
CA ARG A 176 19.50 -6.42 0.78
C ARG A 176 18.78 -5.48 1.74
N ILE A 177 19.31 -5.38 2.96
CA ILE A 177 18.88 -4.41 3.96
C ILE A 177 19.64 -3.10 3.75
N LEU A 178 18.90 -2.02 3.63
CA LEU A 178 19.39 -0.65 3.55
C LEU A 178 18.97 0.11 4.81
N GLN A 179 19.76 1.09 5.21
CA GLN A 179 19.35 2.04 6.25
C GLN A 179 18.93 3.35 5.61
N VAL A 180 17.66 3.73 5.76
CA VAL A 180 17.09 4.95 5.19
C VAL A 180 16.47 5.77 6.30
N SER A 181 16.99 6.98 6.54
CA SER A 181 16.53 7.87 7.63
C SER A 181 16.50 7.21 9.02
N GLY A 182 17.46 6.30 9.27
CA GLY A 182 17.56 5.57 10.53
C GLY A 182 16.78 4.25 10.59
N VAL A 183 15.93 3.96 9.60
CA VAL A 183 15.13 2.73 9.54
C VAL A 183 15.77 1.70 8.60
N HIS A 184 15.90 0.45 9.06
CA HIS A 184 16.34 -0.67 8.23
C HIS A 184 15.17 -1.21 7.39
N VAL A 185 15.37 -1.31 6.08
CA VAL A 185 14.34 -1.68 5.10
C VAL A 185 14.93 -2.49 3.95
N GLN A 186 14.11 -3.31 3.31
CA GLN A 186 14.34 -3.80 1.96
C GLN A 186 13.71 -2.84 0.96
N ASP A 187 14.45 -2.40 -0.05
CA ASP A 187 13.91 -1.54 -1.11
C ASP A 187 13.19 -2.39 -2.17
N GLU A 188 11.97 -2.00 -2.55
CA GLU A 188 11.21 -2.65 -3.60
C GLU A 188 11.96 -2.72 -4.94
N TYR A 189 12.85 -1.75 -5.21
CA TYR A 189 13.68 -1.74 -6.41
C TYR A 189 14.55 -3.00 -6.50
N GLU A 190 14.97 -3.56 -5.35
CA GLU A 190 15.76 -4.78 -5.30
C GLU A 190 15.02 -6.00 -5.88
N TRP A 191 13.69 -5.92 -5.96
CA TRP A 191 12.81 -6.98 -6.45
C TRP A 191 12.29 -6.73 -7.87
N LYS A 192 12.72 -5.66 -8.56
CA LYS A 192 12.15 -5.25 -9.86
C LYS A 192 12.13 -6.37 -10.92
N ASP A 193 13.19 -7.17 -10.99
CA ASP A 193 13.31 -8.21 -12.01
C ASP A 193 12.42 -9.41 -11.66
N TYR A 194 12.29 -9.73 -10.37
CA TYR A 194 11.36 -10.73 -9.86
C TYR A 194 9.90 -10.32 -10.08
N CYS A 195 9.58 -9.05 -9.84
CA CYS A 195 8.24 -8.53 -10.09
C CYS A 195 7.90 -8.55 -11.59
N SER A 196 8.87 -8.22 -12.46
CA SER A 196 8.69 -8.31 -13.92
C SER A 196 8.42 -9.75 -14.37
N GLN A 197 9.18 -10.72 -13.86
CA GLN A 197 8.96 -12.14 -14.15
C GLN A 197 7.60 -12.63 -13.63
N ARG A 198 7.20 -12.22 -12.41
CA ARG A 198 5.91 -12.56 -11.83
C ARG A 198 4.75 -12.00 -12.65
N ALA A 199 4.86 -10.75 -13.11
CA ALA A 199 3.88 -10.13 -13.99
C ALA A 199 3.78 -10.86 -15.33
N ALA A 200 4.92 -11.23 -15.94
CA ALA A 200 4.96 -12.01 -17.18
C ALA A 200 4.34 -13.41 -17.01
N ALA A 201 4.45 -13.99 -15.81
CA ALA A 201 3.81 -15.24 -15.44
C ALA A 201 2.34 -15.07 -14.97
N GLY A 202 1.74 -13.89 -15.10
CA GLY A 202 0.32 -13.65 -14.79
C GLY A 202 -0.01 -13.50 -13.30
N PHE A 203 0.97 -13.26 -12.44
CA PHE A 203 0.79 -13.21 -10.97
C PHE A 203 0.20 -14.48 -10.38
N ASN A 204 0.48 -15.64 -11.01
CA ASN A 204 -0.04 -16.95 -10.65
C ASN A 204 0.42 -17.40 -9.25
N SER A 205 -0.13 -16.85 -8.15
CA SER A 205 0.36 -17.13 -6.79
C SER A 205 -0.63 -16.80 -5.67
N GLY A 206 -1.23 -17.86 -5.12
CA GLY A 206 -1.87 -17.91 -3.79
C GLY A 206 -2.69 -16.67 -3.42
N MET A 207 -2.47 -16.15 -2.20
CA MET A 207 -3.18 -14.97 -1.69
C MET A 207 -2.93 -13.69 -2.49
N GLY A 208 -1.77 -13.56 -3.14
CA GLY A 208 -1.44 -12.39 -3.95
C GLY A 208 -2.35 -12.23 -5.16
N GLU A 209 -2.66 -13.34 -5.84
CA GLU A 209 -3.63 -13.34 -6.95
C GLU A 209 -5.03 -12.96 -6.48
N ILE A 210 -5.50 -13.54 -5.37
CA ILE A 210 -6.80 -13.23 -4.79
C ILE A 210 -6.88 -11.75 -4.42
N PHE A 211 -5.85 -11.21 -3.76
CA PHE A 211 -5.74 -9.79 -3.45
C PHE A 211 -5.85 -8.94 -4.71
N ARG A 212 -5.06 -9.24 -5.75
CA ARG A 212 -5.06 -8.48 -7.00
C ARG A 212 -6.41 -8.51 -7.70
N LYS A 213 -7.07 -9.68 -7.75
CA LYS A 213 -8.42 -9.82 -8.32
C LYS A 213 -9.44 -8.97 -7.56
N VAL A 214 -9.43 -9.00 -6.22
CA VAL A 214 -10.31 -8.16 -5.39
C VAL A 214 -10.02 -6.67 -5.62
N ALA A 215 -8.75 -6.27 -5.59
CA ALA A 215 -8.36 -4.87 -5.72
C ALA A 215 -8.59 -4.32 -7.14
N ALA A 216 -8.62 -5.18 -8.16
CA ALA A 216 -8.93 -4.84 -9.55
C ALA A 216 -10.43 -4.65 -9.85
N ILE A 217 -11.33 -4.99 -8.91
CA ILE A 217 -12.78 -4.85 -9.10
C ILE A 217 -13.16 -3.39 -9.36
N SER A 218 -12.58 -2.47 -8.58
CA SER A 218 -12.88 -1.03 -8.59
C SER A 218 -11.61 -0.19 -8.35
N PRO A 219 -10.61 -0.21 -9.24
CA PRO A 219 -9.29 0.36 -8.97
C PRO A 219 -9.35 1.87 -8.68
N ILE A 220 -8.57 2.32 -7.69
CA ILE A 220 -8.45 3.75 -7.36
C ILE A 220 -7.75 4.47 -8.51
N ARG A 221 -8.51 5.31 -9.22
CA ARG A 221 -7.97 6.28 -10.16
C ARG A 221 -7.52 7.49 -9.34
N ALA A 222 -6.23 7.80 -9.37
CA ALA A 222 -5.74 9.03 -8.73
C ALA A 222 -6.56 10.20 -9.27
N GLN A 223 -7.06 11.07 -8.40
CA GLN A 223 -7.67 12.31 -8.85
C GLN A 223 -6.58 13.08 -9.60
N GLN A 224 -6.66 13.09 -10.93
CA GLN A 224 -5.93 14.07 -11.72
C GLN A 224 -6.41 15.42 -11.18
N LYS A 225 -5.51 16.21 -10.60
CA LYS A 225 -5.79 17.63 -10.32
C LYS A 225 -6.52 18.17 -11.53
N GLN A 226 -7.80 18.47 -11.37
CA GLN A 226 -8.54 19.23 -12.36
C GLN A 226 -7.79 20.56 -12.46
N VAL A 227 -6.94 20.70 -13.48
CA VAL A 227 -6.45 22.01 -13.91
C VAL A 227 -7.64 22.68 -14.59
N ASN A 228 -8.64 23.03 -13.79
CA ASN A 228 -9.72 23.92 -14.18
C ASN A 228 -9.35 25.30 -13.65
N GLU A 229 -8.42 25.97 -14.34
CA GLU A 229 -8.27 27.41 -14.22
C GLU A 229 -8.39 28.07 -15.60
N ILE A 230 -9.58 28.60 -15.85
CA ILE A 230 -9.82 29.94 -16.42
C ILE A 230 -9.05 30.25 -17.71
N SER A 231 -9.45 29.63 -18.83
CA SER A 231 -9.07 30.11 -20.17
C SER A 231 -10.28 30.49 -21.05
N SER A 232 -11.47 30.65 -20.45
CA SER A 232 -12.69 31.08 -21.17
C SER A 232 -13.21 32.47 -20.76
N LEU A 233 -12.45 33.24 -19.97
CA LEU A 233 -12.79 34.63 -19.60
C LEU A 233 -11.88 35.69 -20.21
N ILE A 234 -11.01 35.31 -21.14
CA ILE A 234 -10.27 36.25 -22.00
C ILE A 234 -10.43 35.79 -23.44
N ARG A 235 -11.57 36.12 -24.05
CA ARG A 235 -11.73 36.32 -25.49
C ARG A 235 -13.01 37.09 -25.76
#